data_AF-A0A840NNS3-F1
#
_entry.id   AF-A0A840NNS3-F1
#
_cell.length_a   1.000
_cell.length_b   1.000
_cell.length_c   1.000
_cell.angle_alpha   90.00
_cell.angle_beta   90.00
_cell.angle_gamma   90.00
#
_symmetry.space_group_name_H-M   'P 1'
#
loop_
_entity.id
_entity.type
_entity.pdbx_description
1 polymer ?
#
loop_
_entity_poly.entity_id
_entity_poly.type
_entity_poly.pdbx_seq_one_letter_code
_entity_poly.pdbx_strand_id
1 'polypeptide(L)' 'MKADAVVRARIPSEVKKQAMIALERMGLSASDLIRMRFLRVAEKGCLPFDVKSPIAPRAKL' A
#
# COMPACT_ATOMS: atom_id res chain seq x y z
N MET A 1 -18.09 4.60 5.05
CA MET A 1 -17.15 5.49 4.33
C MET A 1 -17.23 5.18 2.84
N LYS A 2 -17.41 6.19 1.99
CA LYS A 2 -17.41 6.00 0.53
C LYS A 2 -15.97 6.12 0.04
N ALA A 3 -15.49 5.13 -0.73
CA ALA A 3 -14.21 5.23 -1.40
C ALA A 3 -14.39 6.09 -2.67
N ASP A 4 -13.98 7.35 -2.61
CA ASP A 4 -14.13 8.35 -3.67
C ASP A 4 -12.78 8.72 -4.33
N ALA A 5 -11.67 8.51 -3.64
CA ALA A 5 -10.32 8.73 -4.15
C ALA A 5 -9.70 7.45 -4.78
N VAL A 6 -8.90 7.65 -5.85
CA VAL A 6 -8.20 6.57 -6.57
C VAL A 6 -6.69 6.67 -6.36
N VAL A 7 -6.06 5.56 -5.99
CA VAL A 7 -4.59 5.44 -5.92
C VAL A 7 -4.06 4.82 -7.21
N ARG A 8 -3.12 5.49 -7.87
CA ARG A 8 -2.45 4.98 -9.10
C ARG A 8 -0.93 5.04 -8.91
N ALA A 9 -0.24 3.95 -9.20
CA ALA A 9 1.21 3.89 -9.17
C ALA A 9 1.73 3.10 -10.38
N ARG A 10 2.83 3.55 -10.98
CA ARG A 10 3.51 2.82 -12.05
C ARG A 10 4.44 1.77 -11.43
N ILE A 11 4.35 0.54 -11.94
CA ILE A 11 5.22 -0.59 -11.58
C ILE A 11 5.54 -1.40 -12.85
N PRO A 12 6.66 -2.14 -12.89
CA PRO A 12 6.92 -3.08 -13.97
C PRO A 12 5.77 -4.10 -14.10
N SER A 13 5.43 -4.46 -15.33
CA SER A 13 4.35 -5.41 -15.63
C SER A 13 4.58 -6.78 -14.98
N GLU A 14 5.82 -7.26 -14.97
CA GLU A 14 6.16 -8.55 -14.36
C GLU A 14 5.95 -8.54 -12.84
N VAL A 15 6.34 -7.43 -12.17
CA VAL A 15 6.09 -7.25 -10.73
C VAL A 15 4.58 -7.29 -10.44
N LYS A 16 3.78 -6.62 -11.28
CA LYS A 16 2.31 -6.66 -11.16
C LYS A 16 1.79 -8.10 -11.26
N LYS A 17 2.26 -8.86 -12.25
CA LYS A 17 1.82 -10.24 -12.49
C LYS A 17 2.12 -11.15 -11.30
N GLN A 18 3.36 -11.13 -10.79
CA GLN A 18 3.77 -11.92 -9.64
C GLN A 18 2.99 -11.55 -8.38
N ALA A 19 2.77 -10.24 -8.14
CA ALA A 19 1.99 -9.78 -7.01
C ALA A 19 0.53 -10.23 -7.08
N MET A 20 -0.10 -10.20 -8.25
CA MET A 20 -1.48 -10.68 -8.42
C MET A 20 -1.62 -12.17 -8.10
N ILE A 21 -0.69 -13.02 -8.57
CA ILE A 21 -0.70 -14.46 -8.26
C ILE A 21 -0.58 -14.69 -6.75
N ALA A 22 0.29 -13.95 -6.07
CA ALA A 22 0.46 -14.06 -4.62
C ALA A 22 -0.82 -13.63 -3.88
N LEU A 23 -1.44 -12.52 -4.28
CA LEU A 23 -2.68 -12.02 -3.68
C LEU A 23 -3.87 -12.96 -3.90
N GLU A 24 -3.99 -13.56 -5.08
CA GLU A 24 -5.02 -14.56 -5.38
C GLU A 24 -4.91 -15.78 -4.46
N ARG A 25 -3.69 -16.27 -4.21
CA ARG A 25 -3.45 -17.37 -3.25
C ARG A 25 -3.85 -17.00 -1.81
N MET A 26 -3.85 -15.71 -1.48
CA MET A 26 -4.29 -15.18 -0.18
C MET A 26 -5.79 -14.85 -0.16
N GLY A 27 -6.51 -14.96 -1.28
CA GLY A 27 -7.92 -14.55 -1.38
C GLY A 27 -8.12 -13.03 -1.34
N LEU A 28 -7.10 -12.25 -1.74
CA LEU A 28 -7.12 -10.79 -1.68
C LEU A 28 -7.10 -10.17 -3.07
N SER A 29 -7.78 -9.03 -3.24
CA SER A 29 -7.57 -8.19 -4.42
C SER A 29 -6.45 -7.17 -4.18
N ALA A 30 -5.87 -6.64 -5.26
CA ALA A 30 -4.96 -5.50 -5.19
C ALA A 30 -5.58 -4.29 -4.48
N SER A 31 -6.89 -4.07 -4.66
CA SER A 31 -7.59 -2.97 -4.00
C SER A 31 -7.69 -3.18 -2.49
N ASP A 32 -7.85 -4.41 -2.03
CA ASP A 32 -7.90 -4.71 -0.59
C ASP A 32 -6.54 -4.47 0.05
N LEU A 33 -5.46 -4.97 -0.58
CA LEU A 33 -4.09 -4.70 -0.16
C LEU A 33 -3.83 -3.19 -0.05
N ILE A 34 -4.16 -2.43 -1.09
CA ILE A 34 -3.93 -0.98 -1.14
C ILE A 34 -4.73 -0.28 -0.03
N ARG A 35 -6.02 -0.58 0.13
CA ARG A 35 -6.86 0.03 1.17
C ARG A 35 -6.32 -0.28 2.57
N MET A 36 -6.02 -1.54 2.87
CA MET A 36 -5.49 -1.96 4.17
C MET A 36 -4.17 -1.25 4.51
N ARG A 37 -3.25 -1.16 3.54
CA ARG A 37 -1.98 -0.46 3.72
C ARG A 37 -2.18 1.04 3.97
N PHE A 38 -3.06 1.70 3.22
CA PHE A 38 -3.34 3.13 3.43
C PHE A 38 -4.04 3.40 4.76
N LEU A 39 -5.00 2.55 5.16
CA LEU A 39 -5.65 2.64 6.47
C LEU A 39 -4.63 2.53 7.61
N ARG A 40 -3.72 1.55 7.55
CA ARG A 40 -2.66 1.40 8.55
C ARG A 40 -1.73 2.61 8.62
N VAL A 41 -1.36 3.20 7.47
CA VAL A 41 -0.52 4.40 7.44
C VAL A 41 -1.26 5.59 8.05
N ALA A 42 -2.54 5.78 7.71
CA ALA A 42 -3.36 6.86 8.27
C ALA A 42 -3.53 6.72 9.79
N GLU A 43 -3.70 5.49 10.28
CA GLU A 43 -3.94 5.22 11.71
C GLU A 43 -2.63 5.22 12.53
N LYS A 44 -1.58 4.54 12.07
CA LYS A 44 -0.35 4.29 12.84
C LYS A 44 0.82 5.18 12.45
N GLY A 45 0.73 5.89 11.32
CA GLY A 45 1.83 6.72 10.81
C GLY A 45 3.05 5.94 10.32
N CYS A 46 2.94 4.63 10.12
CA CYS A 46 4.04 3.77 9.67
C CYS A 46 3.57 2.72 8.65
N LEU A 47 4.52 2.19 7.87
CA LEU A 47 4.28 1.11 6.93
C LEU A 47 4.36 -0.26 7.64
N PRO A 48 3.76 -1.32 7.06
CA PRO A 48 3.85 -2.67 7.61
C PRO A 48 5.21 -3.35 7.39
N PHE A 49 6.19 -2.62 6.85
CA PHE A 49 7.56 -3.06 6.63
C PHE A 49 8.49 -1.88 6.89
N ASP A 50 9.74 -2.18 7.26
CA ASP A 50 10.76 -1.15 7.46
C ASP A 50 11.07 -0.45 6.15
N VAL A 51 10.97 0.87 6.17
CA VAL A 51 11.36 1.72 5.06
C VAL A 51 12.51 2.59 5.52
N LYS A 52 13.64 2.48 4.83
CA LYS A 52 14.67 3.51 4.89
C LYS A 52 14.11 4.75 4.23
N SER A 53 13.50 5.62 5.04
CA SER A 53 12.98 6.87 4.52
C SER A 53 14.15 7.70 3.96
N PRO A 54 14.10 8.15 2.70
CA PRO A 54 15.11 9.05 2.16
C PRO A 54 15.02 10.47 2.75
N ILE A 55 13.99 10.74 3.56
CA ILE A 55 13.74 12.02 4.22
C ILE A 55 13.45 11.79 5.70
N ALA A 56 14.09 12.57 6.57
CA ALA A 56 13.87 12.50 8.02
C ALA A 56 12.39 12.72 8.37
N PRO A 57 11.84 12.03 9.38
CA PRO A 57 10.45 12.23 9.80
C PRO A 57 10.26 13.69 10.24
N ARG A 58 9.41 14.43 9.53
CA ARG A 58 8.96 15.76 9.99
C ARG A 58 8.11 15.54 11.24
N ALA A 59 8.49 16.19 12.34
CA ALA A 59 7.66 16.25 13.54
C ALA A 59 6.25 16.74 13.16
N LYS A 60 5.22 16.06 13.67
CA LYS A 60 3.83 16.45 13.43
C LYS A 60 3.63 17.87 13.99
N LEU A 61 3.09 18.77 13.17
CA LEU A 61 2.52 20.07 13.56
C LEU A 61 1.25 19.85 14.39
#